data_AF-A0A5M3MUU9-F1
#
_entry.id   AF-A0A5M3MUU9-F1
#
_cell.length_a   1.000
_cell.length_b   1.000
_cell.length_c   1.000
_cell.angle_alpha   90.00
_cell.angle_beta   90.00
_cell.angle_gamma   90.00
#
_symmetry.space_group_name_H-M   'P 1'
#
loop_
_entity.id
_entity.type
_entity.pdbx_description
1 polymer ?
#
loop_
_entity_poly.entity_id
_entity_poly.type
_entity_poly.pdbx_seq_one_letter_code
_entity_poly.pdbx_strand_id
1 'polypeptide(L)'
;MIEARGVLHKCNHLTLTELLNPVDEYHTMSNIMDDNIFAAVMRAEEAQENMESTGTDDVDDENDAVEDYPKAQEVIQASGLIGKYIAALDNPIAWRLESLLGGLNCGLHLEATSKLKDTRLTDYFKCT
;
A
#
# COMPACT_ATOMS: atom_id res chain seq x y z
N MET A 1 4.53 -43.90 1.93
CA MET A 1 5.59 -43.33 2.81
C MET A 1 6.16 -42.10 2.12
N ILE A 2 5.70 -40.91 2.50
CA ILE A 2 6.13 -39.63 1.88
C ILE A 2 7.27 -38.98 2.71
N GLU A 3 7.49 -39.48 3.94
CA GLU A 3 8.56 -39.04 4.84
C GLU A 3 9.98 -39.29 4.29
N ALA A 4 10.16 -40.30 3.43
CA ALA A 4 11.44 -40.62 2.81
C ALA A 4 11.90 -39.59 1.74
N ARG A 5 11.07 -38.62 1.39
CA ARG A 5 11.39 -37.56 0.42
C ARG A 5 11.90 -36.26 1.03
N GLY A 6 12.06 -36.16 2.35
CA GLY A 6 12.60 -34.94 2.99
C GLY A 6 11.69 -33.70 2.86
N VAL A 7 10.41 -33.88 2.51
CA VAL A 7 9.46 -32.78 2.24
C VAL A 7 8.80 -32.25 3.52
N LEU A 8 8.96 -32.93 4.66
CA LEU A 8 8.49 -32.45 5.96
C LEU A 8 9.66 -32.12 6.88
N HIS A 9 10.20 -30.91 6.75
CA HIS A 9 10.91 -30.29 7.86
C HIS A 9 9.88 -29.87 8.91
N LYS A 10 10.00 -30.39 10.15
CA LYS A 10 9.08 -30.04 11.26
C LYS A 10 9.09 -28.55 11.62
N CYS A 11 10.17 -27.85 11.28
CA CYS A 11 10.25 -26.41 11.35
C CYS A 11 10.92 -25.90 10.06
N ASN A 12 10.26 -25.00 9.34
CA ASN A 12 10.74 -24.40 8.11
C ASN A 12 11.74 -23.27 8.48
N HIS A 13 12.93 -23.63 8.95
CA HIS A 13 13.97 -22.66 9.30
C HIS A 13 14.91 -22.48 8.11
N LEU A 14 14.45 -21.74 7.11
CA LEU A 14 15.40 -21.10 6.20
C LEU A 14 16.06 -19.97 6.99
N THR A 15 17.38 -19.97 7.02
CA THR A 15 18.15 -18.86 7.59
C THR A 15 17.95 -17.65 6.69
N LEU A 16 17.97 -16.43 7.23
CA LEU A 16 17.79 -15.19 6.45
C LEU A 16 18.73 -15.14 5.22
N THR A 17 19.95 -15.64 5.36
CA THR A 17 20.94 -15.73 4.28
C THR A 17 20.61 -16.75 3.19
N GLU A 18 19.74 -17.72 3.47
CA GLU A 18 19.26 -18.74 2.51
C GLU A 18 17.97 -18.30 1.81
N LEU A 19 17.21 -17.40 2.45
CA LEU A 19 15.97 -16.84 1.91
C LEU A 19 16.25 -15.67 0.96
N LEU A 20 17.27 -14.87 1.27
CA LEU A 20 17.67 -13.72 0.47
C LEU A 20 18.59 -14.16 -0.67
N ASN A 21 18.47 -13.50 -1.83
CA ASN A 21 19.44 -13.64 -2.91
C ASN A 21 20.46 -12.49 -2.80
N PRO A 22 21.56 -12.67 -2.04
CA PRO A 22 22.40 -11.55 -1.61
C PRO A 22 23.06 -10.80 -2.78
N VAL A 23 23.22 -11.45 -3.94
CA VAL A 23 23.84 -10.84 -5.12
C VAL A 23 22.93 -9.79 -5.76
N ASP A 24 21.62 -10.06 -5.82
CA ASP A 24 20.64 -9.17 -6.47
C ASP A 24 20.08 -8.12 -5.50
N GLU A 25 19.92 -8.47 -4.23
CA GLU A 25 19.36 -7.56 -3.22
C GLU A 25 20.36 -6.49 -2.77
N TYR A 26 21.67 -6.80 -2.72
CA TYR A 26 22.69 -5.80 -2.42
C TYR A 26 22.70 -4.66 -3.45
N HIS A 27 22.42 -4.98 -4.72
CA HIS A 27 22.35 -3.99 -5.79
C HIS A 27 21.11 -3.09 -5.70
N THR A 28 20.01 -3.64 -5.18
CA THR A 28 18.73 -2.92 -5.04
C THR A 28 18.75 -1.98 -3.83
N MET A 29 19.35 -2.39 -2.71
CA MET A 29 19.54 -1.52 -1.54
C MET A 29 20.60 -0.44 -1.77
N SER A 30 21.65 -0.72 -2.56
CA SER A 30 22.70 0.27 -2.86
C SER A 30 22.21 1.48 -3.68
N ASN A 31 21.07 1.37 -4.37
CA ASN A 31 20.51 2.44 -5.20
C ASN A 31 19.52 3.35 -4.45
N ILE A 32 19.04 2.95 -3.28
CA ILE A 32 18.21 3.80 -2.43
C ILE A 32 19.13 4.36 -1.34
N MET A 33 19.84 5.43 -1.70
CA MET A 33 20.63 6.21 -0.75
C MET A 33 19.70 6.86 0.27
N ASP A 34 20.11 6.95 1.54
CA ASP A 34 19.34 7.59 2.62
C ASP A 34 18.86 9.01 2.26
N ASP A 35 19.62 9.71 1.41
CA ASP A 35 19.27 11.02 0.85
C ASP A 35 17.96 11.01 0.05
N ASN A 36 17.65 9.92 -0.66
CA ASN A 36 16.40 9.77 -1.41
C ASN A 36 15.20 9.63 -0.48
N ILE A 37 15.40 8.97 0.67
CA ILE A 37 14.37 8.82 1.71
C ILE A 37 14.12 10.17 2.37
N PHE A 38 15.19 10.88 2.76
CA PHE A 38 15.08 12.22 3.34
C PHE A 38 14.37 13.19 2.40
N ALA A 39 14.74 13.21 1.12
CA ALA A 39 14.10 14.07 0.12
C ALA A 39 12.62 13.73 -0.12
N ALA A 40 12.23 12.45 -0.03
CA ALA A 40 10.84 12.05 -0.14
C ALA A 40 10.01 12.50 1.07
N VAL A 41 10.57 12.40 2.28
CA VAL A 41 9.91 12.84 3.53
C VAL A 41 9.72 14.35 3.55
N MET A 42 10.77 15.12 3.24
CA MET A 42 10.68 16.59 3.19
C MET A 42 9.62 17.05 2.16
N ARG A 43 9.56 16.40 0.99
CA ARG A 43 8.57 16.74 -0.04
C ARG A 43 7.13 16.42 0.40
N ALA A 44 6.93 15.37 1.18
CA ALA A 44 5.62 15.02 1.72
C ALA A 44 5.17 16.03 2.80
N GLU A 45 6.09 16.48 3.65
CA GLU A 45 5.84 17.49 4.69
C GLU A 45 5.51 18.86 4.08
N GLU A 46 6.28 19.31 3.07
CA GLU A 46 6.02 20.56 2.33
C GLU A 46 4.65 20.55 1.60
N ALA A 47 4.23 19.40 1.09
CA ALA A 47 2.92 19.26 0.42
C ALA A 47 1.76 19.34 1.42
N GLN A 48 1.96 18.85 2.65
CA GLN A 48 0.98 18.89 3.72
C GLN A 48 0.80 20.33 4.24
N GLU A 49 1.89 21.07 4.47
CA GLU A 49 1.80 22.47 4.94
C GLU A 49 1.15 23.40 3.90
N ASN A 50 1.37 23.16 2.61
CA ASN A 50 0.75 23.98 1.54
C ASN A 50 -0.76 23.74 1.37
N MET A 51 -1.32 22.63 1.86
CA MET A 51 -2.76 22.38 1.80
C MET A 51 -3.54 23.10 2.93
N GLU A 52 -2.88 23.48 4.02
CA GLU A 52 -3.53 24.10 5.18
C GLU A 52 -3.85 25.60 4.98
N SER A 53 -3.39 26.21 3.88
CA SER A 53 -3.55 27.66 3.61
C SER A 53 -4.79 28.06 2.79
N THR A 54 -5.63 27.13 2.32
CA THR A 54 -6.83 27.48 1.54
C THR A 54 -8.10 27.13 2.31
N GLY A 55 -8.32 27.83 3.42
CA GLY A 55 -9.64 27.96 4.01
C GLY A 55 -10.45 29.00 3.24
N THR A 56 -11.48 28.57 2.51
CA THR A 56 -12.59 29.45 2.14
C THR A 56 -13.93 28.74 2.37
N ASP A 57 -14.77 29.50 3.06
CA ASP A 57 -16.06 29.23 3.68
C ASP A 57 -17.23 29.09 2.69
N ASP A 58 -18.24 28.35 3.15
CA ASP A 58 -19.61 28.06 2.69
C ASP A 58 -20.15 28.66 1.38
N VAL A 59 -20.79 27.78 0.58
CA VAL A 59 -22.15 28.02 0.07
C VAL A 59 -22.98 26.72 0.09
N ASP A 60 -24.04 26.78 0.88
CA ASP A 60 -25.16 25.85 0.98
C ASP A 60 -25.94 25.83 -0.35
N ASP A 61 -26.05 24.67 -1.00
CA ASP A 61 -27.08 24.43 -2.02
C ASP A 61 -27.75 23.09 -1.71
N GLU A 62 -28.93 23.23 -1.11
CA GLU A 62 -29.85 22.16 -0.77
C GLU A 62 -30.29 21.41 -2.04
N ASN A 63 -30.38 20.09 -1.94
CA ASN A 63 -31.08 19.20 -2.88
C ASN A 63 -30.28 18.69 -4.10
N ASP A 64 -29.10 18.14 -3.86
CA ASP A 64 -28.61 17.04 -4.70
C ASP A 64 -28.76 15.73 -3.92
N ALA A 65 -29.36 14.71 -4.56
CA ALA A 65 -29.42 13.39 -3.96
C ALA A 65 -27.98 12.94 -3.75
N VAL A 66 -27.51 12.92 -2.51
CA VAL A 66 -26.12 12.56 -2.17
C VAL A 66 -25.89 11.14 -2.68
N GLU A 67 -25.33 11.05 -3.88
CA GLU A 67 -24.87 9.80 -4.45
C GLU A 67 -23.74 9.37 -3.53
N ASP A 68 -24.02 8.33 -2.73
CA ASP A 68 -23.14 7.88 -1.67
C ASP A 68 -21.80 7.50 -2.32
N TYR A 69 -20.77 8.31 -2.07
CA TYR A 69 -19.48 8.12 -2.73
C TYR A 69 -18.95 6.71 -2.39
N PRO A 70 -18.44 5.95 -3.38
CA PRO A 70 -18.00 4.59 -3.14
C PRO A 70 -16.93 4.56 -2.04
N LYS A 71 -17.07 3.64 -1.09
CA LYS A 71 -16.14 3.51 0.02
C LYS A 71 -14.77 3.10 -0.51
N ALA A 72 -13.68 3.53 0.13
CA ALA A 72 -12.32 3.15 -0.26
C ALA A 72 -12.16 1.63 -0.42
N GLN A 73 -12.82 0.84 0.43
CA GLN A 73 -12.83 -0.62 0.33
C GLN A 73 -13.50 -1.15 -0.95
N GLU A 74 -14.56 -0.50 -1.45
CA GLU A 74 -15.23 -0.88 -2.69
C GLU A 74 -14.36 -0.57 -3.91
N VAL A 75 -13.67 0.58 -3.88
CA VAL A 75 -12.71 0.98 -4.92
C VAL A 75 -11.53 0.01 -4.98
N ILE A 76 -10.98 -0.41 -3.83
CA ILE A 76 -9.90 -1.40 -3.76
C ILE A 76 -10.36 -2.76 -4.31
N GLN A 77 -11.58 -3.19 -3.99
CA GLN A 77 -12.14 -4.44 -4.53
C GLN A 77 -12.34 -4.36 -6.05
N ALA A 78 -12.88 -3.26 -6.56
CA ALA A 78 -13.05 -3.03 -7.99
C ALA A 78 -11.70 -3.00 -8.72
N SER A 79 -10.70 -2.31 -8.15
CA SER A 79 -9.33 -2.27 -8.65
C SER A 79 -8.72 -3.67 -8.75
N GLY A 80 -8.93 -4.53 -7.74
CA GLY A 80 -8.49 -5.92 -7.79
C GLY A 80 -9.17 -6.76 -8.88
N LEU A 81 -10.47 -6.52 -9.15
CA LEU A 81 -11.18 -7.17 -10.25
C LEU A 81 -10.60 -6.75 -11.62
N ILE A 82 -10.38 -5.44 -11.78
CA ILE A 82 -9.81 -4.87 -13.01
C ILE A 82 -8.38 -5.38 -13.22
N GLY A 83 -7.57 -5.44 -12.15
CA GLY A 83 -6.22 -6.00 -12.19
C GLY A 83 -6.19 -7.45 -12.68
N LYS A 84 -7.13 -8.30 -12.23
CA LYS A 84 -7.25 -9.69 -12.72
C LYS A 84 -7.57 -9.77 -14.21
N TYR A 85 -8.43 -8.86 -14.71
CA TYR A 85 -8.75 -8.80 -16.14
C TYR A 85 -7.55 -8.31 -16.97
N ILE A 86 -6.85 -7.29 -16.48
CA ILE A 86 -5.63 -6.74 -17.10
C ILE A 86 -4.52 -7.77 -17.14
N ALA A 87 -4.31 -8.55 -16.08
CA ALA A 87 -3.28 -9.59 -16.03
C ALA A 87 -3.52 -10.70 -17.08
N ALA A 88 -4.76 -10.88 -17.54
CA ALA A 88 -5.08 -11.79 -18.64
C ALA A 88 -4.85 -11.17 -20.04
N LEU A 89 -4.61 -9.86 -20.11
CA LEU A 89 -4.34 -9.14 -21.36
C LEU A 89 -2.83 -8.90 -21.52
N ASP A 90 -2.23 -9.52 -22.53
CA ASP A 90 -0.84 -9.27 -22.92
C ASP A 90 -0.75 -8.02 -23.82
N ASN A 91 -0.99 -6.85 -23.23
CA ASN A 91 -0.97 -5.56 -23.94
C ASN A 91 -0.20 -4.50 -23.14
N PRO A 92 0.67 -3.70 -23.77
CA PRO A 92 1.41 -2.62 -23.08
C PRO A 92 0.52 -1.58 -22.38
N ILE A 93 -0.71 -1.36 -22.86
CA ILE A 93 -1.69 -0.47 -22.21
C ILE A 93 -2.18 -1.08 -20.89
N ALA A 94 -2.27 -2.41 -20.83
CA ALA A 94 -2.72 -3.16 -19.66
C ALA A 94 -1.73 -2.92 -18.49
N TRP A 95 -0.43 -3.03 -18.72
CA TRP A 95 0.59 -2.77 -17.69
C TRP A 95 0.58 -1.34 -17.17
N ARG A 96 0.34 -0.36 -18.06
CA ARG A 96 0.22 1.04 -17.63
C ARG A 96 -0.98 1.25 -16.72
N LEU A 97 -2.11 0.62 -17.05
CA LEU A 97 -3.32 0.68 -16.24
C LEU A 97 -3.12 -0.03 -14.89
N GLU A 98 -2.42 -1.17 -14.87
CA GLU A 98 -2.03 -1.86 -13.63
C GLU A 98 -1.20 -0.98 -12.72
N SER A 99 -0.20 -0.29 -13.26
CA SER A 99 0.66 0.64 -12.50
C SER A 99 -0.16 1.78 -11.88
N LEU A 100 -1.10 2.36 -12.64
CA LEU A 100 -1.99 3.42 -12.14
C LEU A 100 -2.93 2.92 -11.04
N LEU A 101 -3.50 1.72 -11.20
CA LEU A 101 -4.35 1.09 -10.20
C LEU A 101 -3.57 0.77 -8.92
N GLY A 102 -2.31 0.34 -9.04
CA GLY A 102 -1.41 0.17 -7.90
C GLY A 102 -1.20 1.47 -7.13
N GLY A 103 -0.93 2.58 -7.84
CA GLY A 103 -0.80 3.90 -7.24
C GLY A 103 -2.06 4.36 -6.50
N LEU A 104 -3.23 4.17 -7.12
CA LEU A 104 -4.52 4.49 -6.50
C LEU A 104 -4.75 3.67 -5.22
N ASN A 105 -4.51 2.36 -5.27
CA ASN A 105 -4.68 1.49 -4.10
C ASN A 105 -3.76 1.90 -2.95
N CYS A 106 -2.49 2.23 -3.23
CA CYS A 106 -1.57 2.73 -2.22
C CYS A 106 -2.08 4.04 -1.59
N GLY A 107 -2.58 4.98 -2.40
CA GLY A 107 -3.18 6.21 -1.90
C GLY A 107 -4.38 5.98 -1.00
N LEU A 108 -5.30 5.10 -1.41
CA LEU A 108 -6.48 4.74 -0.61
C LEU A 108 -6.10 4.04 0.70
N HIS A 109 -5.09 3.17 0.68
CA HIS A 109 -4.58 2.55 1.90
C HIS A 109 -3.95 3.57 2.84
N LEU A 110 -3.16 4.51 2.31
CA LEU A 110 -2.56 5.58 3.09
C LEU A 110 -3.63 6.46 3.75
N GLU A 111 -4.64 6.87 2.99
CA GLU A 111 -5.78 7.64 3.49
C GLU A 111 -6.58 6.86 4.55
N ALA A 112 -6.78 5.55 4.34
CA ALA A 112 -7.43 4.72 5.34
C ALA A 112 -6.60 4.66 6.63
N THR A 113 -5.28 4.55 6.52
CA THR A 113 -4.38 4.51 7.69
C THR A 113 -4.24 5.84 8.39
N SER A 114 -4.29 6.97 7.68
CA SER A 114 -4.23 8.31 8.30
C SER A 114 -5.49 8.63 9.10
N LYS A 115 -6.63 8.01 8.75
CA LYS A 115 -7.89 8.10 9.49
C LYS A 115 -7.96 7.14 10.69
N LEU A 116 -6.99 6.23 10.87
CA LEU A 116 -6.98 5.35 12.02
C LEU A 116 -6.58 6.12 13.29
N LYS A 117 -7.16 5.69 14.42
CA LYS A 117 -6.74 6.19 15.73
C LYS A 117 -5.35 5.67 16.04
N ASP A 118 -4.50 6.55 16.56
CA ASP A 118 -3.23 6.13 17.13
C ASP A 118 -3.49 5.17 18.29
N THR A 119 -2.87 3.99 18.23
CA THR A 119 -3.07 2.92 19.21
C THR A 119 -1.71 2.37 19.60
N ARG A 120 -1.52 2.09 20.90
CA ARG A 120 -0.29 1.48 21.39
C ARG A 120 -0.43 -0.03 21.35
N LEU A 121 0.67 -0.72 21.09
CA LEU A 121 0.72 -2.19 21.11
C LEU A 121 0.16 -2.76 22.44
N THR A 122 0.40 -2.06 23.55
CA THR A 122 -0.10 -2.43 24.89
C THR A 122 -1.62 -2.37 25.03
N ASP A 123 -2.31 -1.59 24.19
CA ASP A 123 -3.77 -1.43 24.26
C ASP A 123 -4.51 -2.73 23.85
N TYR A 124 -3.82 -3.60 23.08
CA TYR A 124 -4.32 -4.88 22.62
C TYR A 124 -4.08 -6.04 23.62
N PHE A 125 -3.15 -5.86 24.56
CA PHE A 125 -2.83 -6.86 25.59
C PHE A 125 -3.50 -6.51 26.91
N LYS A 126 -4.84 -6.47 26.92
CA LYS A 126 -5.58 -6.41 28.19
C LYS A 126 -5.57 -7.81 28.81
N CYS A 127 -4.83 -7.97 29.91
CA CYS A 127 -4.95 -9.14 30.78
C CYS A 127 -6.36 -9.13 31.40
N THR A 128 -7.24 -9.96 30.87
CA THR A 128 -8.46 -10.45 31.55
C THR A 128 -8.14 -11.69 32.34
#